data_AF-R8CHV2-F1
#
_entry.id   AF-R8CHV2-F1
#
_cell.length_a   1.000
_cell.length_b   1.000
_cell.length_c   1.000
_cell.angle_alpha   90.00
_cell.angle_beta   90.00
_cell.angle_gamma   90.00
#
_symmetry.space_group_name_H-M   'P 1'
#
loop_
_entity.id
_entity.type
_entity.pdbx_description
1 polymer ?
#
loop_
_entity_poly.entity_id
_entity_poly.type
_entity_poly.pdbx_seq_one_letter_code
_entity_poly.pdbx_strand_id
1 'polypeptide(L)' 'MANTNSGSRNELLVRGAENAIDQMKYEIAQEFGVQLGADTTARANGSVGGEITKRLVAMAEQQLGGGVNR' A
#
# COMPACT_ATOMS: atom_id res chain seq x y z
N MET A 1 -5.98 -29.08 -10.83
CA MET A 1 -4.89 -28.09 -10.69
C MET A 1 -5.34 -27.07 -9.65
N ALA A 2 -4.80 -27.14 -8.43
CA ALA A 2 -5.10 -26.17 -7.37
C ALA A 2 -4.07 -25.05 -7.43
N ASN A 3 -4.47 -23.87 -7.94
CA ASN A 3 -3.64 -22.68 -7.86
C ASN A 3 -3.97 -21.97 -6.54
N THR A 4 -3.15 -22.23 -5.53
CA THR A 4 -3.17 -21.55 -4.24
C THR A 4 -2.78 -20.09 -4.43
N ASN A 5 -3.75 -19.25 -4.80
CA ASN A 5 -3.60 -17.81 -4.69
C ASN A 5 -3.66 -17.46 -3.21
N SER A 6 -2.50 -17.54 -2.55
CA SER A 6 -2.21 -16.93 -1.27
C SER A 6 -2.46 -15.42 -1.42
N GLY A 7 -3.70 -14.99 -1.17
CA GLY A 7 -4.05 -13.58 -1.16
C GLY A 7 -3.27 -12.93 -0.03
N SER A 8 -2.19 -12.22 -0.37
CA SER A 8 -1.48 -11.33 0.53
C SER A 8 -2.43 -10.24 1.01
N ARG A 9 -3.21 -10.55 2.05
CA ARG A 9 -4.03 -9.59 2.76
C ARG A 9 -3.10 -8.83 3.68
N ASN A 10 -2.61 -7.69 3.22
CA ASN A 10 -2.02 -6.69 4.10
C ASN A 10 -3.19 -6.07 4.89
N GLU A 11 -3.56 -6.74 5.99
CA GLU A 11 -4.57 -6.24 6.90
C GLU A 11 -4.10 -4.92 7.51
N LEU A 12 -5.02 -3.96 7.67
CA LEU A 12 -4.73 -2.70 8.33
C LEU A 12 -4.45 -2.98 9.82
N LEU A 13 -3.18 -3.02 10.18
CA LEU A 13 -2.72 -3.39 11.53
C LEU A 13 -2.99 -2.28 12.58
N VAL A 14 -3.29 -1.06 12.15
CA VAL A 14 -3.41 0.12 13.01
C VAL A 14 -4.82 0.70 12.95
N ARG A 15 -5.50 0.74 14.11
CA ARG A 15 -6.83 1.35 14.24
C ARG A 15 -6.77 2.83 13.89
N GLY A 16 -7.62 3.28 12.95
CA GLY A 16 -7.72 4.67 12.52
C GLY A 16 -6.83 5.06 11.32
N ALA A 17 -5.90 4.20 10.89
CA ALA A 17 -5.06 4.46 9.72
C ALA A 17 -5.81 4.27 8.38
N GLU A 18 -6.97 3.62 8.41
CA GLU A 18 -7.78 3.29 7.23
C GLU A 18 -8.06 4.51 6.36
N ASN A 19 -8.58 5.61 6.93
CA ASN A 19 -8.90 6.82 6.16
C ASN A 19 -7.67 7.42 5.47
N ALA A 20 -6.53 7.47 6.15
CA ALA A 20 -5.29 8.02 5.59
C ALA A 20 -4.73 7.13 4.48
N ILE A 21 -4.78 5.82 4.67
CA ILE A 21 -4.35 4.85 3.67
C ILE A 21 -5.30 4.85 2.47
N ASP A 22 -6.59 5.04 2.67
CA ASP A 22 -7.57 5.13 1.59
C ASP A 22 -7.38 6.39 0.74
N GLN A 23 -7.07 7.54 1.37
CA GLN A 23 -6.68 8.74 0.64
C GLN A 23 -5.42 8.50 -0.20
N MET A 24 -4.37 7.96 0.41
CA MET A 24 -3.11 7.65 -0.27
C MET A 24 -3.32 6.66 -1.44
N LYS A 25 -4.21 5.67 -1.27
CA LYS A 25 -4.57 4.71 -2.31
C LYS A 25 -5.13 5.40 -3.55
N TYR A 26 -6.06 6.34 -3.39
CA TYR A 26 -6.66 7.05 -4.53
C TYR A 26 -5.70 8.06 -5.16
N GLU A 27 -4.86 8.73 -4.36
CA GLU A 27 -3.80 9.61 -4.86
C GLU A 27 -2.82 8.84 -5.75
N ILE A 28 -2.28 7.72 -5.26
CA ILE A 28 -1.35 6.88 -6.02
C ILE A 28 -2.02 6.28 -7.26
N ALA A 29 -3.27 5.82 -7.14
CA ALA A 29 -4.02 5.32 -8.28
C ALA A 29 -4.14 6.37 -9.39
N GLN A 30 -4.39 7.63 -9.03
CA GLN A 30 -4.40 8.74 -9.97
C GLN A 30 -3.01 9.02 -10.56
N GLU A 31 -1.96 9.07 -9.74
CA GLU A 31 -0.57 9.26 -10.20
C GLU A 31 -0.14 8.19 -11.22
N PHE A 32 -0.55 6.93 -11.00
CA PHE A 32 -0.18 5.81 -11.84
C PHE A 32 -1.14 5.60 -13.02
N GLY A 33 -2.23 6.39 -13.12
CA GLY A 33 -3.27 6.21 -14.13
C GLY A 33 -4.00 4.86 -14.03
N VAL A 34 -4.07 4.28 -12.83
CA VAL A 34 -4.72 3.00 -12.58
C VAL A 34 -6.14 3.22 -12.07
N GLN A 35 -7.12 2.69 -12.79
CA GLN A 35 -8.47 2.58 -12.29
C GLN A 35 -8.59 1.32 -11.43
N LEU A 36 -8.81 1.45 -10.13
CA LEU A 36 -8.93 0.29 -9.24
C LEU A 36 -10.26 -0.42 -9.47
N GLY A 37 -10.24 -1.74 -9.56
CA GLY A 37 -11.45 -2.53 -9.78
C GLY A 37 -11.18 -3.99 -10.12
N ALA A 38 -12.24 -4.80 -10.13
CA ALA A 38 -12.16 -6.23 -10.43
C ALA A 38 -11.74 -6.49 -11.90
N ASP A 39 -12.09 -5.58 -12.81
CA ASP A 39 -11.75 -5.67 -14.25
C ASP A 39 -10.31 -5.22 -14.55
N THR A 40 -9.65 -4.57 -13.58
CA THR A 40 -8.26 -4.13 -13.71
C THR A 40 -7.31 -5.27 -13.39
N THR A 41 -6.22 -5.37 -14.15
CA THR A 41 -5.24 -6.46 -13.95
C THR A 41 -4.74 -6.49 -12.50
N ALA A 42 -4.54 -7.69 -11.96
CA ALA A 42 -4.02 -7.88 -10.61
C ALA A 42 -2.68 -7.16 -10.40
N ARG A 43 -1.84 -7.06 -11.44
CA ARG A 43 -0.58 -6.31 -11.40
C ARG A 43 -0.79 -4.81 -11.24
N ALA A 44 -1.75 -4.22 -11.95
CA ALA A 44 -2.06 -2.79 -11.86
C ALA A 44 -2.72 -2.45 -10.52
N ASN A 45 -3.66 -3.26 -10.04
CA ASN A 45 -4.18 -3.11 -8.67
C ASN A 45 -3.06 -3.26 -7.63
N GLY A 46 -2.17 -4.24 -7.83
CA GLY A 46 -1.05 -4.52 -6.94
C GLY A 46 0.03 -3.42 -6.91
N SER A 47 0.25 -2.69 -8.01
CA SER A 47 1.26 -1.62 -8.04
C SER A 47 0.91 -0.47 -7.11
N VAL A 48 -0.38 -0.14 -6.98
CA VAL A 48 -0.87 0.88 -6.03
C VAL A 48 -0.59 0.45 -4.58
N GLY A 49 -0.91 -0.79 -4.21
CA GLY A 49 -0.63 -1.31 -2.87
C GLY A 49 0.87 -1.41 -2.53
N GLY A 50 1.69 -1.73 -3.54
CA GLY A 50 3.15 -1.75 -3.41
C GLY A 50 3.73 -0.37 -3.10
N GLU A 51 3.23 0.67 -3.78
CA GLU A 51 3.67 2.05 -3.57
C GLU A 51 3.22 2.60 -2.21
N ILE A 52 2.00 2.27 -1.74
CA ILE A 52 1.56 2.59 -0.37
C ILE A 52 2.57 2.02 0.64
N THR A 53 2.91 0.74 0.51
CA THR A 53 3.87 0.08 1.41
C THR A 53 5.23 0.77 1.36
N LYS A 54 5.71 1.12 0.16
CA LYS A 54 6.98 1.81 -0.03
C LYS A 54 7.01 3.17 0.67
N ARG A 55 5.96 3.99 0.53
CA ARG A 55 5.86 5.30 1.19
C ARG A 55 5.79 5.16 2.71
N LEU A 56 5.02 4.21 3.21
CA LEU A 56 4.91 3.95 4.65
C LEU A 56 6.26 3.52 5.26
N VAL A 57 6.98 2.63 4.58
CA VAL A 57 8.33 2.21 5.01
C VAL A 57 9.29 3.40 4.99
N ALA A 58 9.31 4.19 3.91
CA ALA A 58 10.16 5.38 3.84
C ALA A 58 9.85 6.40 4.95
N MET A 59 8.58 6.63 5.27
CA MET A 59 8.18 7.49 6.39
C MET A 59 8.64 6.92 7.74
N ALA A 60 8.53 5.61 7.94
CA ALA A 60 9.00 4.95 9.16
C ALA A 60 10.53 5.02 9.26
N GLU A 61 11.27 4.80 8.16
CA GLU A 61 12.73 4.94 8.10
C GLU A 61 13.17 6.36 8.45
N GLN A 62 12.46 7.39 7.99
CA GLN A 62 12.74 8.79 8.36
C GLN A 62 12.51 9.06 9.85
N GLN A 63 11.44 8.51 10.43
CA GLN A 63 11.13 8.67 11.85
C GLN A 63 12.12 7.91 12.75
N LEU A 64 12.49 6.68 12.36
CA LEU A 64 13.45 5.85 13.09
C LEU A 64 14.88 6.35 12.92
N GLY A 65 15.25 6.79 11.71
CA GLY A 65 16.58 7.32 11.38
C GLY A 65 16.92 8.63 12.10
N GLY A 66 15.91 9.41 12.53
CA GLY A 66 16.10 10.61 13.34
C GLY A 66 16.18 10.37 14.86
N GLY A 67 15.88 9.15 15.34
CA GLY A 67 15.64 8.87 16.77
C GLY A 67 16.57 7.85 17.43
N VAL A 68 17.47 7.19 16.69
CA VAL A 68 18.34 6.12 17.23
C VAL A 68 19.72 6.62 17.68
N ASN A 69 20.03 7.91 17.55
CA ASN A 69 21.29 8.47 18.04
C ASN A 69 21.05 9.69 18.95
N ARG A 70 20.68 9.44 20.20
CA ARG A 70 21.19 10.16 21.38
C ARG A 70 21.33 9.21 22.54
#